data_AF-A0A941UNW8-F1
#
_entry.id   AF-A0A941UNW8-F1
#
_cell.length_a   1.000
_cell.length_b   1.000
_cell.length_c   1.000
_cell.angle_alpha   90.00
_cell.angle_beta   90.00
_cell.angle_gamma   90.00
#
_symmetry.space_group_name_H-M   'P 1'
#
loop_
_entity.id
_entity.type
_entity.pdbx_description
1 polymer ?
#
loop_
_entity_poly.entity_id
_entity_poly.type
_entity_poly.pdbx_seq_one_letter_code
_entity_poly.pdbx_strand_id
1 'polypeptide(L)'
;MKHTTSQRRESWFHTLRQHVRARPLAAIALAVSLLTIVALLAQSLVQVLSDEARAIMLLALMGGTVGFAATALGALPGLALRHIPQRLEDAMLGMAAGMMLSASAFSLILPGIEAGKPIMGSKLGGAGLVVLGMALGVLLMIGLEEFTPHQHQSAGAFGVGYERYSKVWLFVFAIALHNLPEGMAIGVGFSQGDMKVALPLMLAIALQDLPEGLAVAIALRSAGVSSWKAVLLAAATGLLEPVGALLGVGLSSGFAAAYPIGLGLSAGAMIFVVSHEVIPETHRNGHQTPATVGLMIGFALMMVLDTTLG
;
A
#
# COMPACT_ATOMS: atom_id res chain seq x y z
N MET A 1 -3.69 9.17 -49.31
CA MET A 1 -2.59 9.92 -48.67
C MET A 1 -2.16 9.17 -47.42
N LYS A 2 -0.90 8.73 -47.38
CA LYS A 2 -0.29 8.02 -46.24
C LYS A 2 -0.06 9.04 -45.12
N HIS A 3 -0.75 8.91 -43.98
CA HIS A 3 -0.37 9.61 -42.76
C HIS A 3 0.86 8.93 -42.17
N THR A 4 2.04 9.36 -42.63
CA THR A 4 3.31 9.11 -41.96
C THR A 4 3.48 10.16 -40.87
N THR A 5 2.96 9.91 -39.68
CA THR A 5 3.42 10.58 -38.46
C THR A 5 4.36 9.62 -37.75
N SER A 6 5.65 9.66 -38.13
CA SER A 6 6.71 9.20 -37.26
C SER A 6 6.78 10.18 -36.07
N GLN A 7 5.93 9.98 -35.06
CA GLN A 7 6.18 10.56 -33.75
C GLN A 7 7.53 10.00 -33.30
N ARG A 8 8.57 10.83 -33.36
CA ARG A 8 9.85 10.57 -32.72
C ARG A 8 9.50 10.31 -31.26
N ARG A 9 9.58 9.06 -30.79
CA ARG A 9 9.37 8.74 -29.38
C ARG A 9 10.36 9.61 -28.61
N GLU A 10 9.87 10.66 -27.95
CA GLU A 10 10.72 11.50 -27.13
C GLU A 10 11.45 10.62 -26.11
N SER A 11 12.71 10.93 -25.84
CA SER A 11 13.49 10.19 -24.86
C SER A 11 12.74 10.18 -23.52
N TRP A 12 12.71 9.04 -22.83
CA TRP A 12 12.05 8.93 -21.51
C TRP A 12 12.56 10.00 -20.53
N PHE A 13 13.87 10.27 -20.56
CA PHE A 13 14.49 11.32 -19.77
C PHE A 13 13.95 12.72 -20.07
N HIS A 14 13.56 12.98 -21.31
CA HIS A 14 12.95 14.26 -21.69
C HIS A 14 11.55 14.40 -21.09
N THR A 15 10.70 13.38 -21.26
CA THR A 15 9.36 13.34 -20.65
C THR A 15 9.42 13.47 -19.14
N LEU A 16 10.32 12.73 -18.48
CA LEU A 16 10.50 12.82 -17.02
C LEU A 16 10.96 14.22 -16.59
N ARG A 17 11.96 14.80 -17.27
CA ARG A 17 12.46 16.14 -16.93
C ARG A 17 11.40 17.23 -17.13
N GLN A 18 10.59 17.12 -18.18
CA GLN A 18 9.46 18.02 -18.38
C GLN A 18 8.42 17.86 -17.28
N HIS A 19 8.10 16.63 -16.89
CA HIS A 19 7.13 16.33 -15.86
C HIS A 19 7.58 16.86 -14.48
N VAL A 20 8.85 16.66 -14.11
CA VAL A 20 9.46 17.25 -12.89
C VAL A 20 9.33 18.77 -12.88
N ARG A 21 9.52 19.44 -14.02
CA ARG A 21 9.36 20.90 -14.13
C ARG A 21 7.90 21.35 -14.02
N ALA A 22 6.97 20.55 -14.52
CA ALA A 22 5.54 20.84 -14.45
C ALA A 22 4.97 20.60 -13.04
N ARG A 23 5.54 19.66 -12.29
CA ARG A 23 5.08 19.21 -10.96
C ARG A 23 6.19 19.31 -9.90
N PRO A 24 6.74 20.52 -9.65
CA PRO A 24 7.90 20.67 -8.78
C PRO A 24 7.64 20.24 -7.34
N LEU A 25 6.43 20.47 -6.82
CA LEU A 25 6.06 20.09 -5.45
C LEU A 25 6.04 18.57 -5.25
N ALA A 26 5.43 17.82 -6.17
CA ALA A 26 5.42 16.36 -6.12
C ALA A 26 6.83 15.78 -6.29
N ALA A 27 7.66 16.39 -7.16
CA ALA A 27 9.04 15.98 -7.33
C ALA A 27 9.88 16.18 -6.05
N ILE A 28 9.70 17.33 -5.39
CA ILE A 28 10.36 17.63 -4.11
C ILE A 28 9.86 16.66 -3.02
N ALA A 29 8.54 16.44 -2.94
CA ALA A 29 7.95 15.49 -2.00
C ALA A 29 8.56 14.09 -2.16
N LEU A 30 8.58 13.57 -3.39
CA LEU A 30 9.19 12.26 -3.68
C LEU A 30 10.68 12.24 -3.34
N ALA A 31 11.44 13.27 -3.72
CA ALA A 31 12.87 13.34 -3.44
C ALA A 31 13.16 13.37 -1.93
N VAL A 32 12.44 14.19 -1.18
CA VAL A 32 12.55 14.26 0.29
C VAL A 32 12.20 12.91 0.92
N SER A 33 11.12 12.28 0.48
CA SER A 33 10.71 10.99 1.00
C SER A 33 11.74 9.89 0.71
N LEU A 34 12.21 9.77 -0.53
CA LEU A 34 13.20 8.78 -0.92
C LEU A 34 14.54 9.01 -0.22
N LEU A 35 15.01 10.25 -0.09
CA LEU A 35 16.24 10.55 0.63
C LEU A 35 16.15 10.16 2.11
N THR A 36 14.99 10.41 2.73
CA THR A 36 14.75 10.04 4.13
C THR A 36 14.70 8.52 4.29
N ILE A 37 13.99 7.81 3.41
CA ILE A 37 13.93 6.34 3.37
C ILE A 37 15.33 5.75 3.19
N VAL A 38 16.11 6.25 2.24
CA VAL A 38 17.49 5.78 2.01
C VAL A 38 18.37 6.03 3.23
N ALA A 39 18.24 7.17 3.90
CA ALA A 39 18.98 7.45 5.13
C ALA A 39 18.61 6.48 6.26
N LEU A 40 17.31 6.19 6.45
CA LEU A 40 16.83 5.21 7.43
C LEU A 40 17.35 3.79 7.13
N LEU A 41 17.29 3.37 5.86
CA LEU A 41 17.79 2.06 5.41
C LEU A 41 19.31 1.93 5.55
N ALA A 42 20.07 2.98 5.20
CA ALA A 42 21.52 2.97 5.33
C ALA A 42 21.93 2.84 6.81
N GLN A 43 21.14 3.43 7.71
CA GLN A 43 21.39 3.41 9.14
C GLN A 43 21.00 2.06 9.78
N SER A 44 19.96 1.39 9.29
CA SER A 44 19.58 0.04 9.76
C SER A 44 20.53 -1.06 9.29
N LEU A 45 21.31 -0.84 8.21
CA LEU A 45 22.30 -1.81 7.73
C LEU A 45 23.32 -2.21 8.81
N VAL A 46 23.61 -1.30 9.75
CA VAL A 46 24.51 -1.55 10.89
C VAL A 46 23.88 -2.54 11.89
N GLN A 47 22.54 -2.57 12.00
CA GLN A 47 21.81 -3.47 12.90
C GLN A 47 21.43 -4.81 12.27
N VAL A 48 21.23 -4.85 10.95
CA VAL A 48 20.82 -6.04 10.17
C VAL A 48 21.84 -7.19 10.22
N LEU A 49 23.07 -6.92 10.65
CA LEU A 49 24.11 -7.94 10.82
C LEU A 49 24.01 -8.72 12.14
N SER A 50 23.05 -8.40 13.01
CA SER A 50 22.82 -9.15 14.26
C SER A 50 21.91 -10.37 14.05
N ASP A 51 22.08 -11.42 14.86
CA ASP A 51 21.25 -12.64 14.80
C ASP A 51 19.77 -12.36 15.14
N GLU A 52 19.51 -11.43 16.06
CA GLU A 52 18.14 -11.00 16.41
C GLU A 52 17.45 -10.29 15.23
N ALA A 53 18.18 -9.43 14.51
CA ALA A 53 17.64 -8.76 13.32
C ALA A 53 17.24 -9.78 12.23
N ARG A 54 18.00 -10.88 12.09
CA ARG A 54 17.66 -11.93 11.13
C ARG A 54 16.33 -12.63 11.47
N ALA A 55 16.06 -12.89 12.75
CA ALA A 55 14.80 -13.50 13.17
C ALA A 55 13.60 -12.58 12.87
N ILE A 56 13.74 -11.29 13.17
CA ILE A 56 12.72 -10.27 12.89
C ILE A 56 12.46 -10.14 11.39
N MET A 57 13.52 -10.10 10.57
CA MET A 57 13.38 -10.06 9.10
C MET A 57 12.67 -11.29 8.55
N LEU A 58 12.94 -12.48 9.09
CA LEU A 58 12.24 -13.70 8.68
C LEU A 58 10.76 -13.65 9.07
N LEU A 59 10.42 -13.16 10.26
CA LEU A 59 9.03 -12.98 10.68
C LEU A 59 8.29 -11.99 9.78
N ALA A 60 8.90 -10.84 9.50
CA ALA A 60 8.34 -9.86 8.58
C ALA A 60 8.18 -10.42 7.16
N LEU A 61 9.17 -11.15 6.65
CA LEU A 61 9.11 -11.79 5.34
C LEU A 61 7.99 -12.83 5.30
N MET A 62 7.86 -13.66 6.33
CA MET A 62 6.75 -14.61 6.44
C MET A 62 5.41 -13.87 6.47
N GLY A 63 5.29 -12.79 7.24
CA GLY A 63 4.08 -11.96 7.28
C GLY A 63 3.73 -11.38 5.91
N GLY A 64 4.67 -10.78 5.21
CA GLY A 64 4.44 -10.27 3.84
C GLY A 64 4.14 -11.40 2.85
N THR A 65 4.67 -12.60 3.07
CA THR A 65 4.33 -13.78 2.27
C THR A 65 2.91 -14.27 2.55
N VAL A 66 2.40 -14.10 3.78
CA VAL A 66 1.01 -14.41 4.13
C VAL A 66 0.06 -13.48 3.38
N GLY A 67 0.34 -12.19 3.33
CA GLY A 67 -0.48 -11.25 2.55
C GLY A 67 -0.40 -11.54 1.04
N PHE A 68 0.80 -11.75 0.48
CA PHE A 68 0.96 -12.23 -0.91
C PHE A 68 0.12 -13.49 -1.19
N ALA A 69 0.15 -14.46 -0.28
CA ALA A 69 -0.62 -15.68 -0.41
C ALA A 69 -2.13 -15.39 -0.35
N ALA A 70 -2.57 -14.47 0.50
CA ALA A 70 -3.96 -14.04 0.55
C ALA A 70 -4.40 -13.35 -0.74
N THR A 71 -3.61 -12.43 -1.29
CA THR A 71 -3.87 -11.79 -2.59
C THR A 71 -3.97 -12.84 -3.70
N ALA A 72 -3.03 -13.79 -3.74
CA ALA A 72 -3.03 -14.88 -4.72
C ALA A 72 -4.24 -15.81 -4.57
N LEU A 73 -4.61 -16.18 -3.33
CA LEU A 73 -5.78 -17.01 -3.02
C LEU A 73 -7.08 -16.29 -3.37
N GLY A 74 -7.16 -14.99 -3.06
CA GLY A 74 -8.27 -14.11 -3.40
C GLY A 74 -8.49 -13.99 -4.90
N ALA A 75 -7.42 -14.04 -5.70
CA ALA A 75 -7.50 -14.02 -7.15
C ALA A 75 -8.03 -15.33 -7.78
N LEU A 76 -7.89 -16.49 -7.11
CA LEU A 76 -8.24 -17.81 -7.68
C LEU A 76 -9.68 -17.94 -8.20
N PRO A 77 -10.73 -17.42 -7.52
CA PRO A 77 -12.09 -17.47 -8.06
C PRO A 77 -12.21 -16.77 -9.42
N GLY A 78 -11.32 -15.82 -9.74
CA GLY A 78 -11.17 -15.21 -11.06
C GLY A 78 -10.90 -16.22 -12.18
N LEU A 79 -10.40 -17.43 -11.90
CA LEU A 79 -10.27 -18.49 -12.91
C LEU A 79 -11.63 -18.88 -13.51
N ALA A 80 -12.66 -18.94 -12.67
CA ALA A 80 -14.03 -19.28 -13.06
C ALA A 80 -14.87 -18.03 -13.33
N LEU A 81 -14.83 -17.05 -12.42
CA LEU A 81 -15.68 -15.85 -12.45
C LEU A 81 -15.13 -14.77 -13.36
N ARG A 82 -15.89 -14.43 -14.42
CA ARG A 82 -15.51 -13.37 -15.37
C ARG A 82 -15.95 -11.99 -14.89
N HIS A 83 -17.07 -11.92 -14.21
CA HIS A 83 -17.68 -10.71 -13.68
C HIS A 83 -18.38 -11.08 -12.37
N ILE A 84 -18.41 -10.14 -11.43
CA ILE A 84 -19.30 -10.16 -10.28
C ILE A 84 -20.23 -8.95 -10.37
N PRO A 85 -21.37 -8.94 -9.65
CA PRO A 85 -22.20 -7.75 -9.58
C PRO A 85 -21.36 -6.58 -9.04
N GLN A 86 -21.39 -5.42 -9.71
CA GLN A 86 -20.64 -4.23 -9.28
C GLN A 86 -20.92 -3.86 -7.81
N ARG A 87 -22.17 -4.03 -7.38
CA ARG A 87 -22.58 -3.87 -5.97
C ARG A 87 -21.77 -4.71 -4.98
N LEU A 88 -21.42 -5.95 -5.35
CA LEU A 88 -20.62 -6.84 -4.52
C LEU A 88 -19.16 -6.40 -4.51
N GLU A 89 -18.61 -6.04 -5.68
CA GLU A 89 -17.26 -5.49 -5.80
C GLU A 89 -17.07 -4.24 -4.94
N ASP A 90 -18.00 -3.27 -5.06
CA ASP A 90 -17.98 -2.03 -4.29
C ASP A 90 -18.09 -2.29 -2.76
N ALA A 91 -18.86 -3.30 -2.35
CA ALA A 91 -18.97 -3.70 -0.95
C ALA A 91 -17.71 -4.40 -0.42
N MET A 92 -17.07 -5.24 -1.24
CA MET A 92 -15.83 -5.95 -0.90
C MET A 92 -14.66 -4.97 -0.77
N LEU A 93 -14.50 -4.07 -1.74
CA LEU A 93 -13.48 -3.01 -1.69
C LEU A 93 -13.77 -2.00 -0.58
N GLY A 94 -15.05 -1.70 -0.32
CA GLY A 94 -15.46 -0.92 0.85
C GLY A 94 -14.98 -1.58 2.15
N MET A 95 -15.18 -2.89 2.29
CA MET A 95 -14.69 -3.66 3.44
C MET A 95 -13.17 -3.60 3.60
N ALA A 96 -12.42 -3.72 2.50
CA ALA A 96 -10.97 -3.57 2.52
C ALA A 96 -10.54 -2.18 3.02
N ALA A 97 -11.11 -1.10 2.46
CA ALA A 97 -10.89 0.27 2.93
C ALA A 97 -11.19 0.45 4.43
N GLY A 98 -12.28 -0.15 4.91
CA GLY A 98 -12.65 -0.13 6.32
C GLY A 98 -11.60 -0.80 7.22
N MET A 99 -11.11 -1.98 6.82
CA MET A 99 -10.04 -2.68 7.53
C MET A 99 -8.75 -1.86 7.55
N MET A 100 -8.34 -1.29 6.42
CA MET A 100 -7.13 -0.45 6.32
C MET A 100 -7.19 0.81 7.18
N LEU A 101 -8.33 1.51 7.21
CA LEU A 101 -8.51 2.70 8.08
C LEU A 101 -8.44 2.33 9.56
N SER A 102 -9.09 1.23 9.94
CA SER A 102 -9.09 0.73 11.31
C SER A 102 -7.68 0.27 11.73
N ALA A 103 -6.98 -0.50 10.90
CA ALA A 103 -5.61 -0.92 11.13
C ALA A 103 -4.64 0.28 11.26
N SER A 104 -4.82 1.29 10.41
CA SER A 104 -4.03 2.53 10.48
C SER A 104 -4.21 3.25 11.81
N ALA A 105 -5.43 3.31 12.34
CA ALA A 105 -5.71 3.94 13.62
C ALA A 105 -5.22 3.10 14.81
N PHE A 106 -5.65 1.84 14.89
CA PHE A 106 -5.51 1.02 16.09
C PHE A 106 -4.21 0.23 16.15
N SER A 107 -3.69 -0.24 15.02
CA SER A 107 -2.49 -1.10 14.98
C SER A 107 -1.23 -0.38 14.51
N LEU A 108 -1.34 0.86 14.00
CA LEU A 108 -0.20 1.68 13.59
C LEU A 108 -0.07 2.96 14.42
N ILE A 109 -1.04 3.87 14.36
CA ILE A 109 -0.94 5.19 15.01
C ILE A 109 -0.89 5.06 16.53
N LEU A 110 -1.81 4.33 17.15
CA LEU A 110 -1.85 4.19 18.61
C LEU A 110 -0.59 3.50 19.17
N PRO A 111 -0.15 2.33 18.65
CA PRO A 111 1.11 1.70 19.04
C PRO A 111 2.32 2.61 18.78
N GLY A 112 2.31 3.39 17.70
CA GLY A 112 3.37 4.35 17.40
C GLY A 112 3.47 5.46 18.46
N ILE A 113 2.34 5.99 18.92
CA ILE A 113 2.32 7.01 19.98
C ILE A 113 2.86 6.44 21.29
N GLU A 114 2.42 5.23 21.66
CA GLU A 114 2.88 4.58 22.89
C GLU A 114 4.36 4.18 22.82
N ALA A 115 4.86 3.76 21.65
CA ALA A 115 6.28 3.49 21.44
C ALA A 115 7.13 4.77 21.47
N GLY A 116 6.59 5.90 20.97
CA GLY A 116 7.27 7.20 20.97
C GLY A 116 7.31 7.89 22.34
N LYS A 117 6.35 7.59 23.23
CA LYS A 117 6.22 8.20 24.56
C LYS A 117 7.48 8.06 25.45
N PRO A 118 8.07 6.86 25.65
CA PRO A 118 9.29 6.75 26.45
C PRO A 118 10.51 7.41 25.80
N ILE A 119 10.52 7.54 24.47
CA ILE A 119 11.63 8.14 23.71
C ILE A 119 11.64 9.66 23.85
N MET A 120 10.46 10.28 23.77
CA MET A 120 10.31 11.74 23.82
C MET A 120 9.93 12.28 25.21
N GLY A 121 9.79 11.39 26.20
CA GLY A 121 9.42 11.74 27.58
C GLY A 121 7.97 12.21 27.77
N SER A 122 7.14 12.23 26.72
CA SER A 122 5.75 12.65 26.79
C SER A 122 4.89 12.04 25.68
N LYS A 123 3.57 11.91 25.94
CA LYS A 123 2.61 11.42 24.94
C LYS A 123 2.54 12.35 23.72
N LEU A 124 2.62 13.66 23.94
CA LEU A 124 2.63 14.66 22.86
C LEU A 124 3.88 14.53 21.98
N GLY A 125 5.05 14.32 22.60
CA GLY A 125 6.28 14.06 21.86
C GLY A 125 6.22 12.79 21.02
N GLY A 126 5.69 11.70 21.58
CA GLY A 126 5.45 10.45 20.84
C GLY A 126 4.52 10.64 19.64
N ALA A 127 3.42 11.37 19.83
CA ALA A 127 2.53 11.76 18.72
C ALA A 127 3.23 12.60 17.66
N GLY A 128 4.17 13.47 18.04
CA GLY A 128 5.00 14.22 17.10
C GLY A 128 5.82 13.32 16.16
N LEU A 129 6.39 12.22 16.68
CA LEU A 129 7.13 11.25 15.85
C LEU A 129 6.21 10.53 14.86
N VAL A 130 5.02 10.13 15.30
CA VAL A 130 4.03 9.47 14.43
C VAL A 130 3.53 10.42 13.36
N VAL A 131 3.21 11.68 13.70
CA VAL A 131 2.77 12.70 12.73
C VAL A 131 3.86 13.00 11.70
N LEU A 132 5.12 13.06 12.12
CA LEU A 132 6.25 13.19 11.21
C LEU A 132 6.31 12.01 10.23
N GLY A 133 6.18 10.79 10.74
CA GLY A 133 6.06 9.58 9.93
C GLY A 133 4.90 9.66 8.94
N MET A 134 3.69 10.00 9.41
CA MET A 134 2.50 10.12 8.58
C MET A 134 2.69 11.13 7.44
N ALA A 135 3.26 12.30 7.74
CA ALA A 135 3.56 13.30 6.72
C ALA A 135 4.53 12.74 5.67
N LEU A 136 5.57 12.02 6.10
CA LEU A 136 6.52 11.36 5.21
C LEU A 136 5.85 10.29 4.32
N GLY A 137 4.95 9.49 4.89
CA GLY A 137 4.16 8.48 4.16
C GLY A 137 3.24 9.10 3.12
N VAL A 138 2.53 10.17 3.47
CA VAL A 138 1.69 10.93 2.53
C VAL A 138 2.52 11.55 1.41
N LEU A 139 3.65 12.19 1.74
CA LEU A 139 4.55 12.78 0.74
C LEU A 139 5.13 11.71 -0.20
N LEU A 140 5.45 10.53 0.34
CA LEU A 140 5.88 9.38 -0.45
C LEU A 140 4.79 9.00 -1.47
N MET A 141 3.55 8.82 -1.02
CA MET A 141 2.47 8.37 -1.91
C MET A 141 2.08 9.42 -2.96
N ILE A 142 2.03 10.72 -2.59
CA ILE A 142 1.85 11.82 -3.57
C ILE A 142 2.93 11.76 -4.66
N GLY A 143 4.19 11.53 -4.24
CA GLY A 143 5.30 11.36 -5.15
C GLY A 143 5.15 10.14 -6.04
N LEU A 144 4.85 8.98 -5.45
CA LEU A 144 4.74 7.72 -6.18
C LEU A 144 3.58 7.73 -7.18
N GLU A 145 2.41 8.27 -6.83
CA GLU A 145 1.30 8.42 -7.78
C GLU A 145 1.66 9.32 -8.96
N GLU A 146 2.23 10.51 -8.72
CA GLU A 146 2.57 11.44 -9.81
C GLU A 146 3.66 10.87 -10.73
N PHE A 147 4.62 10.12 -10.19
CA PHE A 147 5.77 9.59 -10.95
C PHE A 147 5.66 8.14 -11.40
N THR A 148 4.56 7.46 -11.09
CA THR A 148 4.27 6.12 -11.58
C THR A 148 3.07 6.20 -12.54
N PRO A 149 3.22 5.81 -13.81
CA PRO A 149 2.07 5.80 -14.71
C PRO A 149 1.04 4.79 -14.21
N HIS A 150 -0.19 5.23 -13.94
CA HIS A 150 -1.25 4.39 -13.38
C HIS A 150 -2.62 4.77 -13.96
N GLN A 151 -3.63 3.94 -13.72
CA GLN A 151 -5.00 4.21 -14.18
C GLN A 151 -6.00 3.96 -13.07
N HIS A 152 -6.79 4.99 -12.74
CA HIS A 152 -7.99 4.82 -11.93
C HIS A 152 -9.16 4.45 -12.86
N GLN A 153 -9.98 3.48 -12.45
CA GLN A 153 -11.04 2.97 -13.30
C GLN A 153 -12.03 4.08 -13.71
N SER A 154 -12.37 4.97 -12.77
CA SER A 154 -13.34 6.05 -13.00
C SER A 154 -12.76 7.37 -13.50
N ALA A 155 -11.47 7.67 -13.26
CA ALA A 155 -10.88 8.98 -13.57
C ALA A 155 -9.92 8.99 -14.78
N GLY A 156 -9.55 7.82 -15.30
CA GLY A 156 -8.63 7.69 -16.44
C GLY A 156 -7.17 7.47 -16.03
N ALA A 157 -6.26 7.67 -16.97
CA ALA A 157 -4.83 7.41 -16.79
C ALA A 157 -4.08 8.67 -16.33
N PHE A 158 -3.15 8.48 -15.38
CA PHE A 158 -2.37 9.52 -14.72
C PHE A 158 -0.90 9.10 -14.61
N GLY A 159 -0.07 10.01 -14.11
CA GLY A 159 1.35 9.78 -13.89
C GLY A 159 2.22 9.98 -15.14
N VAL A 160 3.52 10.08 -14.93
CA VAL A 160 4.47 10.41 -16.01
C VAL A 160 4.47 9.38 -17.15
N GLY A 161 4.12 9.84 -18.36
CA GLY A 161 4.23 9.05 -19.60
C GLY A 161 3.30 7.86 -19.69
N TYR A 162 2.12 7.95 -19.06
CA TYR A 162 1.09 6.90 -19.09
C TYR A 162 0.69 6.47 -20.52
N GLU A 163 0.83 7.35 -21.52
CA GLU A 163 0.51 7.06 -22.92
C GLU A 163 1.39 5.96 -23.53
N ARG A 164 2.52 5.64 -22.88
CA ARG A 164 3.46 4.60 -23.32
C ARG A 164 3.04 3.20 -22.89
N TYR A 165 2.09 3.07 -21.97
CA TYR A 165 1.70 1.81 -21.34
C TYR A 165 0.30 1.38 -21.76
N SER A 166 0.05 0.07 -21.76
CA SER A 166 -1.30 -0.45 -21.96
C SER A 166 -2.13 -0.24 -20.70
N LYS A 167 -3.46 -0.15 -20.84
CA LYS A 167 -4.40 -0.05 -19.70
C LYS A 167 -4.19 -1.13 -18.65
N VAL A 168 -3.84 -2.35 -19.08
CA VAL A 168 -3.53 -3.48 -18.19
C VAL A 168 -2.32 -3.15 -17.31
N TRP A 169 -1.24 -2.61 -17.87
CA TRP A 169 -0.05 -2.27 -17.09
C TRP A 169 -0.29 -1.08 -16.17
N LEU A 170 -1.05 -0.07 -16.62
CA LEU A 170 -1.43 1.06 -15.76
C LEU A 170 -2.25 0.60 -14.54
N PHE A 171 -3.12 -0.39 -14.72
CA PHE A 171 -3.88 -0.97 -13.60
C PHE A 171 -2.98 -1.78 -12.66
N VAL A 172 -2.09 -2.62 -13.20
CA VAL A 172 -1.09 -3.37 -12.42
C VAL A 172 -0.20 -2.43 -11.60
N PHE A 173 0.20 -1.29 -12.16
CA PHE A 173 0.99 -0.29 -11.44
C PHE A 173 0.20 0.40 -10.33
N ALA A 174 -1.09 0.70 -10.53
CA ALA A 174 -1.94 1.25 -9.48
C ALA A 174 -2.00 0.30 -8.27
N ILE A 175 -2.29 -0.98 -8.51
CA ILE A 175 -2.38 -1.99 -7.45
C ILE A 175 -1.02 -2.19 -6.76
N ALA A 176 0.08 -2.25 -7.53
CA ALA A 176 1.41 -2.37 -6.94
C ALA A 176 1.75 -1.22 -5.98
N LEU A 177 1.20 -0.02 -6.19
CA LEU A 177 1.34 1.11 -5.26
C LEU A 177 0.52 0.91 -3.97
N HIS A 178 -0.53 0.08 -3.97
CA HIS A 178 -1.39 -0.18 -2.81
C HIS A 178 -0.78 -1.25 -1.89
N ASN A 179 -0.27 -2.34 -2.49
CA ASN A 179 0.38 -3.43 -1.76
C ASN A 179 1.72 -3.01 -1.10
N LEU A 180 2.35 -1.93 -1.58
CA LEU A 180 3.63 -1.46 -1.00
C LEU A 180 3.45 -0.93 0.44
N PRO A 181 2.55 0.05 0.72
CA PRO A 181 2.22 0.47 2.08
C PRO A 181 1.80 -0.66 3.01
N GLU A 182 1.04 -1.64 2.51
CA GLU A 182 0.58 -2.79 3.30
C GLU A 182 1.74 -3.70 3.70
N GLY A 183 2.61 -4.06 2.74
CA GLY A 183 3.85 -4.76 3.04
C GLY A 183 4.68 -4.01 4.06
N MET A 184 4.87 -2.69 3.87
CA MET A 184 5.59 -1.85 4.81
C MET A 184 4.96 -1.84 6.21
N ALA A 185 3.64 -1.81 6.31
CA ALA A 185 2.92 -1.90 7.57
C ALA A 185 3.22 -3.23 8.30
N ILE A 186 3.15 -4.37 7.58
CA ILE A 186 3.52 -5.69 8.14
C ILE A 186 4.95 -5.65 8.66
N GLY A 187 5.90 -5.18 7.84
CA GLY A 187 7.31 -5.13 8.18
C GLY A 187 7.60 -4.29 9.42
N VAL A 188 7.05 -3.08 9.46
CA VAL A 188 7.19 -2.21 10.63
C VAL A 188 6.55 -2.86 11.86
N GLY A 189 5.35 -3.44 11.76
CA GLY A 189 4.68 -4.11 12.88
C GLY A 189 5.53 -5.22 13.52
N PHE A 190 6.26 -6.00 12.72
CA PHE A 190 7.17 -7.03 13.22
C PHE A 190 8.50 -6.50 13.76
N SER A 191 8.87 -5.26 13.47
CA SER A 191 10.25 -4.78 13.65
C SER A 191 10.77 -4.73 15.09
N GLN A 192 9.89 -4.69 16.08
CA GLN A 192 10.25 -4.76 17.50
C GLN A 192 9.98 -6.13 18.13
N GLY A 193 9.54 -7.11 17.33
CA GLY A 193 9.17 -8.44 17.82
C GLY A 193 7.91 -8.46 18.69
N ASP A 194 7.14 -7.38 18.74
CA ASP A 194 5.88 -7.33 19.50
C ASP A 194 4.75 -7.98 18.70
N MET A 195 4.47 -9.25 19.03
CA MET A 195 3.44 -10.03 18.37
C MET A 195 2.03 -9.47 18.58
N LYS A 196 1.81 -8.67 19.64
CA LYS A 196 0.51 -8.01 19.87
C LYS A 196 0.21 -6.93 18.85
N VAL A 197 1.25 -6.28 18.32
CA VAL A 197 1.09 -5.32 17.22
C VAL A 197 1.11 -6.04 15.88
N ALA A 198 2.07 -6.95 15.69
CA ALA A 198 2.34 -7.55 14.40
C ALA A 198 1.23 -8.51 13.91
N LEU A 199 0.68 -9.35 14.79
CA LEU A 199 -0.30 -10.37 14.39
C LEU A 199 -1.65 -9.81 13.97
N PRO A 200 -2.32 -8.91 14.74
CA PRO A 200 -3.58 -8.34 14.29
C PRO A 200 -3.41 -7.57 12.97
N LEU A 201 -2.32 -6.80 12.83
CA LEU A 201 -2.04 -6.06 11.60
C LEU A 201 -1.82 -6.99 10.39
N MET A 202 -0.99 -8.03 10.52
CA MET A 202 -0.74 -9.00 9.46
C MET A 202 -2.03 -9.72 9.04
N LEU A 203 -2.85 -10.16 10.00
CA LEU A 203 -4.10 -10.86 9.72
C LEU A 203 -5.14 -9.93 9.10
N ALA A 204 -5.18 -8.65 9.50
CA ALA A 204 -6.05 -7.67 8.90
C ALA A 204 -5.75 -7.47 7.42
N ILE A 205 -4.47 -7.27 7.10
CA ILE A 205 -3.99 -7.09 5.73
C ILE A 205 -4.29 -8.35 4.90
N ALA A 206 -3.94 -9.54 5.42
CA ALA A 206 -4.26 -10.79 4.73
C ALA A 206 -5.78 -11.01 4.52
N LEU A 207 -6.62 -10.55 5.44
CA LEU A 207 -8.07 -10.72 5.32
C LEU A 207 -8.68 -9.80 4.26
N GLN A 208 -8.13 -8.59 4.09
CA GLN A 208 -8.55 -7.62 3.08
C GLN A 208 -7.92 -7.87 1.69
N ASP A 209 -6.77 -8.55 1.64
CA ASP A 209 -6.13 -8.99 0.39
C ASP A 209 -6.96 -10.03 -0.37
N LEU A 210 -7.75 -10.84 0.34
CA LEU A 210 -8.65 -11.81 -0.28
C LEU A 210 -9.69 -11.13 -1.19
N PRO A 211 -10.50 -10.15 -0.71
CA PRO A 211 -11.40 -9.41 -1.57
C PRO A 211 -10.69 -8.59 -2.64
N GLU A 212 -9.54 -7.99 -2.32
CA GLU A 212 -8.77 -7.20 -3.29
C GLU A 212 -8.24 -8.05 -4.44
N GLY A 213 -7.59 -9.18 -4.15
CA GLY A 213 -7.09 -10.10 -5.15
C GLY A 213 -8.18 -10.59 -6.11
N LEU A 214 -9.40 -10.79 -5.60
CA LEU A 214 -10.56 -11.12 -6.44
C LEU A 214 -10.94 -9.95 -7.36
N ALA A 215 -11.07 -8.74 -6.81
CA ALA A 215 -11.43 -7.54 -7.55
C ALA A 215 -10.42 -7.27 -8.68
N VAL A 216 -9.13 -7.36 -8.39
CA VAL A 216 -8.05 -7.22 -9.36
C VAL A 216 -8.16 -8.25 -10.48
N ALA A 217 -8.34 -9.53 -10.13
CA ALA A 217 -8.48 -10.59 -11.12
C ALA A 217 -9.69 -10.36 -12.04
N ILE A 218 -10.83 -9.92 -11.49
CA ILE A 218 -12.05 -9.64 -12.25
C ILE A 218 -11.89 -8.40 -13.14
N ALA A 219 -11.26 -7.34 -12.66
CA ALA A 219 -10.98 -6.14 -13.45
C ALA A 219 -10.09 -6.47 -14.66
N LEU A 220 -9.03 -7.27 -14.46
CA LEU A 220 -8.18 -7.76 -15.55
C LEU A 220 -8.93 -8.63 -16.55
N ARG A 221 -9.83 -9.50 -16.07
CA ARG A 221 -10.69 -10.32 -16.95
C ARG A 221 -11.69 -9.48 -17.74
N SER A 222 -12.26 -8.45 -17.13
CA SER A 222 -13.15 -7.49 -17.77
C SER A 222 -12.41 -6.66 -18.83
N ALA A 223 -11.13 -6.38 -18.61
CA ALA A 223 -10.23 -5.75 -19.58
C ALA A 223 -9.77 -6.69 -20.72
N GLY A 224 -10.24 -7.95 -20.75
CA GLY A 224 -9.97 -8.90 -21.83
C GLY A 224 -8.76 -9.81 -21.61
N VAL A 225 -8.14 -9.79 -20.43
CA VAL A 225 -7.05 -10.71 -20.09
C VAL A 225 -7.63 -12.12 -19.87
N SER A 226 -6.95 -13.15 -20.42
CA SER A 226 -7.34 -14.55 -20.21
C SER A 226 -7.30 -14.92 -18.73
N SER A 227 -8.21 -15.77 -18.26
CA SER A 227 -8.40 -16.10 -16.84
C SER A 227 -7.10 -16.44 -16.09
N TRP A 228 -6.29 -17.36 -16.62
CA TRP A 228 -5.02 -17.74 -16.00
C TRP A 228 -4.03 -16.57 -15.88
N LYS A 229 -3.91 -15.75 -16.94
CA LYS A 229 -3.05 -14.56 -16.92
C LYS A 229 -3.57 -13.50 -15.96
N ALA A 230 -4.88 -13.31 -15.86
CA ALA A 230 -5.47 -12.35 -14.93
C ALA A 230 -5.16 -12.72 -13.47
N VAL A 231 -5.33 -14.00 -13.12
CA VAL A 231 -5.01 -14.50 -11.78
C VAL A 231 -3.51 -14.44 -11.49
N LEU A 232 -2.65 -14.78 -12.45
CA LEU A 232 -1.20 -14.65 -12.26
C LEU A 232 -0.75 -13.20 -12.10
N LEU A 233 -1.33 -12.26 -12.85
CA LEU A 233 -1.01 -10.84 -12.73
C LEU A 233 -1.52 -10.28 -11.39
N ALA A 234 -2.73 -10.67 -10.95
CA ALA A 234 -3.25 -10.31 -9.63
C ALA A 234 -2.38 -10.88 -8.49
N ALA A 235 -1.96 -12.14 -8.58
CA ALA A 235 -1.03 -12.70 -7.60
C ALA A 235 0.33 -11.97 -7.63
N ALA A 236 0.82 -11.60 -8.82
CA ALA A 236 2.11 -10.94 -8.96
C ALA A 236 2.15 -9.53 -8.35
N THR A 237 1.03 -8.80 -8.26
CA THR A 237 1.00 -7.51 -7.55
C THR A 237 1.22 -7.70 -6.05
N GLY A 238 0.72 -8.80 -5.48
CA GLY A 238 0.94 -9.18 -4.09
C GLY A 238 2.42 -9.42 -3.73
N LEU A 239 3.31 -9.63 -4.71
CA LEU A 239 4.76 -9.76 -4.44
C LEU A 239 5.38 -8.48 -3.86
N LEU A 240 4.69 -7.34 -3.98
CA LEU A 240 5.12 -6.10 -3.35
C LEU A 240 5.00 -6.12 -1.83
N GLU A 241 4.17 -6.99 -1.27
CA GLU A 241 3.98 -7.08 0.18
C GLU A 241 5.19 -7.69 0.91
N PRO A 242 5.78 -8.84 0.50
CA PRO A 242 7.01 -9.33 1.12
C PRO A 242 8.19 -8.38 0.88
N VAL A 243 8.25 -7.69 -0.27
CA VAL A 243 9.26 -6.66 -0.53
C VAL A 243 9.06 -5.46 0.41
N GLY A 244 7.82 -4.99 0.53
CA GLY A 244 7.40 -3.94 1.44
C GLY A 244 7.70 -4.30 2.89
N ALA A 245 7.50 -5.55 3.31
CA ALA A 245 7.79 -6.00 4.66
C ALA A 245 9.28 -5.92 5.01
N LEU A 246 10.16 -6.30 4.08
CA LEU A 246 11.60 -6.11 4.25
C LEU A 246 11.97 -4.62 4.32
N LEU A 247 11.36 -3.79 3.48
CA LEU A 247 11.55 -2.34 3.54
C LEU A 247 11.07 -1.78 4.88
N GLY A 248 9.91 -2.21 5.38
CA GLY A 248 9.32 -1.79 6.64
C GLY A 248 10.25 -2.05 7.82
N VAL A 249 10.77 -3.28 7.95
CA VAL A 249 11.78 -3.60 8.98
C VAL A 249 13.02 -2.74 8.85
N GLY A 250 13.52 -2.55 7.62
CA GLY A 250 14.69 -1.72 7.37
C GLY A 250 14.48 -0.26 7.75
N LEU A 251 13.26 0.27 7.61
CA LEU A 251 12.94 1.67 7.93
C LEU A 251 12.77 1.92 9.42
N SER A 252 12.36 0.91 10.19
CA SER A 252 11.97 1.07 11.59
C SER A 252 12.97 0.53 12.61
N SER A 253 13.95 -0.27 12.19
CA SER A 253 14.92 -0.91 13.12
C SER A 253 16.12 -0.05 13.48
N GLY A 254 16.42 1.01 12.71
CA GLY A 254 17.71 1.67 12.80
C GLY A 254 18.00 2.41 14.13
N PHE A 255 17.07 3.20 14.66
CA PHE A 255 17.20 3.84 15.98
C PHE A 255 15.85 3.85 16.69
N ALA A 256 15.82 4.13 17.99
CA ALA A 256 14.59 4.00 18.79
C ALA A 256 13.38 4.76 18.18
N ALA A 257 13.60 6.00 17.74
CA ALA A 257 12.55 6.81 17.10
C ALA A 257 12.21 6.39 15.66
N ALA A 258 13.00 5.53 15.00
CA ALA A 258 12.70 5.02 13.67
C ALA A 258 11.43 4.15 13.68
N TYR A 259 11.18 3.41 14.76
CA TYR A 259 9.98 2.58 14.90
C TYR A 259 8.66 3.38 14.88
N PRO A 260 8.42 4.36 15.77
CA PRO A 260 7.20 5.16 15.73
C PRO A 260 7.08 6.02 14.46
N ILE A 261 8.21 6.48 13.88
CA ILE A 261 8.21 7.14 12.56
C ILE A 261 7.77 6.17 11.47
N GLY A 262 8.28 4.93 11.47
CA GLY A 262 7.91 3.89 10.51
C GLY A 262 6.43 3.52 10.62
N LEU A 263 5.89 3.40 11.83
CA LEU A 263 4.46 3.13 12.04
C LEU A 263 3.60 4.27 11.49
N GLY A 264 4.01 5.51 11.78
CA GLY A 264 3.37 6.70 11.21
C GLY A 264 3.45 6.73 9.70
N LEU A 265 4.60 6.40 9.11
CA LEU A 265 4.82 6.38 7.66
C LEU A 265 3.87 5.39 6.99
N SER A 266 3.82 4.14 7.46
CA SER A 266 2.90 3.13 6.92
C SER A 266 1.44 3.57 7.08
N ALA A 267 1.05 4.13 8.22
CA ALA A 267 -0.31 4.63 8.44
C ALA A 267 -0.67 5.78 7.51
N GLY A 268 0.23 6.76 7.34
CA GLY A 268 0.02 7.90 6.44
C GLY A 268 -0.12 7.45 4.98
N ALA A 269 0.71 6.51 4.56
CA ALA A 269 0.65 5.94 3.21
C ALA A 269 -0.66 5.16 2.98
N MET A 270 -1.07 4.29 3.92
CA MET A 270 -2.33 3.54 3.83
C MET A 270 -3.56 4.46 3.84
N ILE A 271 -3.62 5.45 4.73
CA ILE A 271 -4.72 6.43 4.77
C ILE A 271 -4.81 7.21 3.47
N PHE A 272 -3.67 7.58 2.88
CA PHE A 272 -3.63 8.25 1.60
C PHE A 272 -4.24 7.37 0.49
N VAL A 273 -3.80 6.12 0.33
CA VAL A 273 -4.35 5.18 -0.66
C VAL A 273 -5.86 5.01 -0.49
N VAL A 274 -6.32 4.73 0.74
CA VAL A 274 -7.75 4.51 1.00
C VAL A 274 -8.59 5.74 0.67
N SER A 275 -8.11 6.93 1.06
CA SER A 275 -8.85 8.18 0.86
C SER A 275 -8.79 8.68 -0.58
N HIS A 276 -7.66 8.52 -1.27
CA HIS A 276 -7.46 9.05 -2.61
C HIS A 276 -8.06 8.14 -3.67
N GLU A 277 -8.05 6.82 -3.41
CA GLU A 277 -8.41 5.82 -4.42
C GLU A 277 -9.62 4.97 -4.02
N VAL A 278 -9.53 4.19 -2.94
CA VAL A 278 -10.50 3.11 -2.66
C VAL A 278 -11.90 3.63 -2.34
N ILE A 279 -12.01 4.62 -1.45
CA ILE A 279 -13.30 5.21 -1.10
C ILE A 279 -13.93 5.92 -2.31
N PRO A 280 -13.23 6.82 -3.02
CA PRO A 280 -13.78 7.45 -4.21
C PRO A 280 -14.22 6.47 -5.29
N GLU A 281 -13.44 5.42 -5.56
CA GLU A 281 -13.75 4.45 -6.61
C GLU A 281 -15.05 3.69 -6.31
N THR A 282 -15.17 3.13 -5.10
CA THR A 282 -16.37 2.38 -4.67
C THR A 282 -17.66 3.23 -4.63
N HIS A 283 -17.53 4.55 -4.44
CA HIS A 283 -18.67 5.47 -4.34
C HIS A 283 -19.10 6.09 -5.68
N ARG A 284 -18.34 5.89 -6.77
CA ARG A 284 -18.65 6.42 -8.10
C ARG A 284 -19.55 5.52 -8.94
N ASN A 285 -19.71 4.25 -8.54
CA ASN A 285 -20.45 3.24 -9.30
C ASN A 285 -21.96 3.16 -9.00
N GLY A 286 -22.51 4.07 -8.19
CA GLY A 286 -23.93 4.10 -7.83
C GLY A 286 -24.33 3.14 -6.71
N HIS A 287 -23.37 2.48 -6.06
CA HIS A 287 -23.60 1.58 -4.91
C HIS A 287 -22.96 2.12 -3.62
N GLN A 288 -23.12 3.42 -3.35
CA GLN A 288 -22.52 4.07 -2.18
C GLN A 288 -22.93 3.40 -0.88
N THR A 289 -24.22 3.09 -0.69
CA THR A 289 -24.69 2.45 0.55
C THR A 289 -24.06 1.06 0.78
N PRO A 290 -24.07 0.13 -0.20
CA PRO A 290 -23.31 -1.11 -0.08
C PRO A 290 -21.82 -0.92 0.23
N ALA A 291 -21.15 0.03 -0.43
CA ALA A 291 -19.74 0.34 -0.18
C ALA A 291 -19.52 0.85 1.26
N THR A 292 -20.35 1.78 1.74
CA THR A 292 -20.31 2.29 3.12
C THR A 292 -20.59 1.18 4.14
N VAL A 293 -21.57 0.30 3.89
CA VAL A 293 -21.84 -0.85 4.78
C VAL A 293 -20.64 -1.80 4.81
N GLY A 294 -20.04 -2.10 3.65
CA GLY A 294 -18.80 -2.85 3.56
C GLY A 294 -17.71 -2.24 4.43
N LEU A 295 -17.47 -0.93 4.27
CA LEU A 295 -16.50 -0.16 5.05
C LEU A 295 -16.76 -0.23 6.55
N MET A 296 -18.01 -0.07 7.00
CA MET A 296 -18.34 -0.19 8.42
C MET A 296 -18.09 -1.61 8.95
N ILE A 297 -18.41 -2.64 8.17
CA ILE A 297 -18.16 -4.05 8.53
C ILE A 297 -16.64 -4.30 8.62
N GLY A 298 -15.87 -3.87 7.63
CA GLY A 298 -14.42 -4.02 7.62
C GLY A 298 -13.76 -3.31 8.79
N PHE A 299 -14.18 -2.07 9.07
CA PHE A 299 -13.69 -1.31 10.21
C PHE A 299 -13.97 -2.02 11.55
N ALA A 300 -15.19 -2.50 11.74
CA ALA A 300 -15.60 -3.23 12.95
C ALA A 300 -14.88 -4.58 13.08
N LEU A 301 -14.70 -5.30 11.98
CA LEU A 301 -13.98 -6.58 11.96
C LEU A 301 -12.52 -6.38 12.37
N MET A 302 -11.87 -5.36 11.82
CA MET A 302 -10.50 -5.04 12.20
C MET A 302 -10.41 -4.60 13.67
N MET A 303 -11.35 -3.80 14.16
CA MET A 303 -11.39 -3.42 15.58
C MET A 303 -11.53 -4.65 16.50
N VAL A 304 -12.30 -5.67 16.10
CA VAL A 304 -12.41 -6.93 16.84
C VAL A 304 -11.08 -7.71 16.79
N LEU A 305 -10.42 -7.78 15.63
CA LEU A 305 -9.12 -8.44 15.51
C LEU A 305 -8.08 -7.78 16.41
N ASP A 306 -7.98 -6.45 16.37
CA ASP A 306 -7.07 -5.67 17.21
C ASP A 306 -7.37 -5.87 18.70
N THR A 307 -8.64 -5.81 19.11
CA THR A 307 -9.04 -6.00 20.52
C THR A 307 -8.78 -7.42 21.04
N THR A 308 -8.85 -8.43 20.17
CA THR A 308 -8.71 -9.85 20.58
C THR A 308 -7.27 -10.35 20.54
N LEU A 309 -6.43 -9.77 19.69
CA LEU A 309 -5.04 -10.20 19.47
C LEU A 309 -3.98 -9.20 19.96
N GLY A 310 -4.37 -7.93 20.22
CA GLY A 310 -3.51 -6.83 20.67
C GLY A 310 -3.33 -6.66 22.18
#